data_AF-A0A2K9EIF2-F1
#
_entry.id   AF-A0A2K9EIF2-F1
#
_cell.length_a   1.000
_cell.length_b   1.000
_cell.length_c   1.000
_cell.angle_alpha   90.00
_cell.angle_beta   90.00
_cell.angle_gamma   90.00
#
_symmetry.space_group_name_H-M   'P 1'
#
loop_
_entity.id
_entity.type
_entity.pdbx_description
1 polymer ?
#
loop_
_entity_poly.entity_id
_entity_poly.type
_entity_poly.pdbx_seq_one_letter_code
_entity_poly.pdbx_strand_id
1 'polypeptide(L)' 'MSIYDFKVERVDGSKISLGEYRGKVLLIVNTANSYKN' A
#
# COMPACT_ATOMS: atom_id res chain seq x y z
N MET A 1 1.42 -4.62 -16.95
CA MET A 1 1.22 -4.69 -15.49
C MET A 1 0.82 -3.33 -14.97
N SER A 2 -0.28 -3.25 -14.24
CA SER A 2 -0.80 -2.05 -13.58
C SER A 2 -0.62 -2.18 -12.07
N ILE A 3 -0.67 -1.05 -11.34
CA ILE A 3 -0.64 -1.07 -9.86
C ILE A 3 -1.80 -1.90 -9.28
N TYR A 4 -2.90 -2.02 -10.02
CA TYR A 4 -4.11 -2.72 -9.59
C TYR A 4 -3.98 -4.25 -9.58
N ASP A 5 -2.91 -4.78 -10.15
CA ASP A 5 -2.65 -6.23 -10.20
C ASP A 5 -1.99 -6.75 -8.90
N PHE A 6 -1.54 -5.85 -8.02
CA PHE A 6 -0.81 -6.19 -6.81
C PHE A 6 -1.72 -6.41 -5.59
N LYS A 7 -1.38 -7.41 -4.79
CA LYS A 7 -1.87 -7.57 -3.42
C LYS A 7 -0.76 -7.23 -2.44
N VAL A 8 -1.08 -6.45 -1.41
CA VAL A 8 -0.14 -6.03 -0.37
C VAL A 8 -0.66 -6.46 1.01
N GLU A 9 0.24 -6.49 1.98
CA GLU A 9 -0.09 -6.76 3.37
C GLU A 9 -0.35 -5.43 4.10
N ARG A 10 -1.42 -5.40 4.89
CA ARG A 10 -1.71 -4.29 5.80
C ARG A 10 -0.91 -4.44 7.09
N VAL A 11 -0.88 -3.38 7.90
CA VAL A 11 -0.20 -3.37 9.21
C VAL A 11 -0.74 -4.41 10.19
N ASP A 12 -1.95 -4.92 9.99
CA ASP A 12 -2.60 -5.97 10.79
C ASP A 12 -2.36 -7.39 10.23
N GLY A 13 -1.57 -7.55 9.17
CA GLY A 13 -1.29 -8.83 8.52
C GLY A 13 -2.34 -9.26 7.49
N SER A 14 -3.47 -8.57 7.36
CA SER A 14 -4.47 -8.87 6.32
C SER A 14 -3.95 -8.52 4.93
N LYS A 15 -4.43 -9.23 3.89
CA LYS A 15 -4.10 -8.91 2.49
C LYS A 15 -5.15 -7.98 1.88
N ILE A 16 -4.70 -6.99 1.10
CA ILE A 16 -5.55 -6.09 0.31
C ILE A 16 -5.11 -6.09 -1.15
N SER A 17 -6.07 -6.03 -2.08
CA SER A 17 -5.77 -5.73 -3.48
C SER A 17 -5.70 -4.22 -3.71
N LEU A 18 -4.64 -3.73 -4.35
CA LEU A 18 -4.59 -2.32 -4.77
C LEU A 18 -5.66 -2.01 -5.84
N GLY A 19 -6.22 -3.03 -6.50
CA GLY A 19 -7.35 -2.90 -7.42
C GLY A 19 -8.61 -2.27 -6.81
N GLU A 20 -8.78 -2.34 -5.48
CA GLU A 20 -9.89 -1.69 -4.76
C GLU A 20 -9.88 -0.16 -4.91
N TYR A 21 -8.75 0.44 -5.27
CA TYR A 21 -8.61 1.89 -5.45
C TYR A 21 -8.71 2.36 -6.90
N ARG A 22 -9.14 1.50 -7.83
CA ARG A 22 -9.24 1.85 -9.25
C ARG A 22 -10.14 3.07 -9.47
N GLY A 23 -9.63 4.00 -10.27
CA GLY A 23 -10.33 5.26 -10.59
C GLY A 23 -10.10 6.39 -9.59
N LYS A 24 -9.32 6.16 -8.52
CA LYS A 24 -8.88 7.20 -7.59
C LYS A 24 -7.46 7.66 -7.93
N VAL A 25 -7.18 8.93 -7.70
CA VAL A 25 -5.78 9.43 -7.69
C VAL A 25 -5.13 8.98 -6.39
N LEU A 26 -3.94 8.39 -6.47
CA LEU A 26 -3.23 7.82 -5.33
C LEU A 26 -1.84 8.43 -5.19
N LEU A 27 -1.47 8.78 -3.96
CA LEU A 27 -0.10 9.11 -3.58
C LEU A 27 0.47 7.94 -2.78
N ILE A 28 1.56 7.34 -3.28
CA ILE A 28 2.26 6.24 -2.62
C ILE A 28 3.54 6.80 -2.01
N VAL A 29 3.75 6.58 -0.71
CA VAL A 29 4.90 7.11 0.03
C VAL A 29 5.56 5.97 0.79
N ASN A 30 6.88 5.85 0.69
CA ASN A 30 7.65 5.03 1.61
C ASN A 30 7.81 5.79 2.94
N THR A 31 7.32 5.23 4.03
CA THR A 31 7.47 5.80 5.38
C THR A 31 8.51 5.02 6.17
N ALA A 32 9.27 5.70 7.03
CA ALA A 32 10.18 5.07 7.98
C ALA A 32 9.97 5.67 9.36
N ASN A 33 10.00 4.83 10.40
CA ASN A 33 9.95 5.31 11.78
C ASN A 33 11.33 5.82 12.18
N SER A 34 11.39 7.01 12.77
CA SER A 34 12.63 7.54 13.37
C SER A 34 12.73 7.02 14.80
N TYR A 35 13.16 5.78 15.00
CA TYR A 35 13.60 5.34 16.32
C TYR A 35 15.08 5.69 16.46
N LYS A 36 15.39 6.71 17.27
CA LYS A 36 16.75 6.97 17.75
C LYS A 36 16.82 6.49 19.20
N ASN A 37 17.75 5.57 19.47
CA ASN A 37 18.22 5.30 20.83
C ASN A 37 18.79 6.59 21.45
#